data_AF-A0A8T5QZB7-F1
#
_entry.id   AF-A0A8T5QZB7-F1
#
_cell.length_a   1.000
_cell.length_b   1.000
_cell.length_c   1.000
_cell.angle_alpha   90.00
_cell.angle_beta   90.00
_cell.angle_gamma   90.00
#
_symmetry.space_group_name_H-M   'P 1'
#
loop_
_entity.id
_entity.type
_entity.pdbx_description
1 polymer ?
#
loop_
_entity_poly.entity_id
_entity_poly.type
_entity_poly.pdbx_seq_one_letter_code
_entity_poly.pdbx_strand_id
1 'polypeptide(L)'
;VTVFKELPFGQERPPVDAKVSWVFIIVAVLIGTAIAFGLIKFKLWKVWKIWFFLAIWMCVTIAFAAYVNQWIALGVAVVLAGWKIFKPNSIIHNLTEMFIYAGIAAILVPIMNLFAAILMLILISVYDYWAVFKSKHMIKLAQAQSKARVFAGLQIPYGGLKRQIETPITKEQAKKIKAEAKKEKKKVNLVKVKRRMAILGG
;
A
#
# COMPACT_ATOMS: atom_id res chain seq x y z
N VAL A 1 34.40 1.80 -22.33
CA VAL A 1 33.15 1.04 -22.59
C VAL A 1 32.50 0.75 -21.26
N THR A 2 31.40 1.43 -20.92
CA THR A 2 30.64 1.15 -19.70
C THR A 2 29.86 -0.14 -19.93
N VAL A 3 30.34 -1.25 -19.37
CA VAL A 3 29.66 -2.55 -19.45
C VAL A 3 28.37 -2.46 -18.61
N PHE A 4 27.22 -2.40 -19.28
CA PHE A 4 25.93 -2.37 -18.61
C PHE A 4 25.65 -3.75 -18.01
N LYS A 5 25.52 -3.81 -16.69
CA LYS A 5 25.13 -5.04 -15.98
C LYS A 5 23.66 -5.38 -16.28
N GLU A 6 23.39 -6.64 -16.60
CA GLU A 6 22.02 -7.17 -16.80
C GLU A 6 21.13 -6.96 -15.58
N LEU A 7 19.81 -6.96 -15.77
CA LEU A 7 18.87 -6.94 -14.65
C LEU A 7 18.96 -8.27 -13.89
N PRO A 8 18.67 -8.29 -12.57
CA PRO A 8 18.57 -9.54 -11.82
C PRO A 8 17.62 -10.53 -12.51
N PHE A 9 17.88 -11.84 -12.39
CA PHE A 9 17.16 -12.91 -13.10
C PHE A 9 17.41 -13.02 -14.61
N GLY A 10 18.49 -12.42 -15.14
CA GLY A 10 18.84 -12.54 -16.56
C GLY A 10 17.84 -11.83 -17.47
N GLN A 11 17.16 -10.80 -16.97
CA GLN A 11 16.31 -9.96 -17.79
C GLN A 11 17.19 -9.05 -18.67
N GLU A 12 17.08 -9.23 -19.97
CA GLU A 12 17.65 -8.29 -20.94
C GLU A 12 17.00 -6.92 -20.73
N ARG A 13 17.83 -5.87 -20.76
CA ARG A 13 17.30 -4.51 -20.74
C ARG A 13 16.57 -4.29 -22.06
N PRO A 14 15.27 -3.92 -22.05
CA PRO A 14 14.59 -3.59 -23.29
C PRO A 14 15.35 -2.47 -24.01
N PRO A 15 15.48 -2.54 -25.35
CA PRO A 15 16.12 -1.49 -26.13
C PRO A 15 15.42 -0.16 -25.88
N VAL A 16 16.19 0.94 -25.88
CA VAL A 16 15.72 2.31 -25.57
C VAL A 16 14.62 2.78 -26.54
N ASP A 17 14.47 2.09 -27.68
CA ASP A 17 13.32 2.16 -28.58
C ASP A 17 12.14 1.29 -28.10
N ALA A 18 11.80 1.38 -26.82
CA ALA A 18 10.60 0.74 -26.29
C ALA A 18 9.36 1.42 -26.88
N LYS A 19 8.83 0.85 -27.98
CA LYS A 19 7.51 1.18 -28.56
C LYS A 19 6.36 0.65 -27.71
N VAL A 20 6.55 0.52 -26.39
CA VAL A 20 5.45 0.14 -25.51
C VAL A 20 4.58 1.39 -25.36
N SER A 21 3.43 1.33 -26.02
CA SER A 21 2.45 2.41 -25.96
C SER A 21 1.97 2.58 -24.51
N TRP A 22 2.01 3.80 -23.98
CA TRP A 22 1.49 4.17 -22.67
C TRP A 22 0.06 3.65 -22.43
N VAL A 23 -0.70 3.46 -23.51
CA VAL A 23 -2.01 2.81 -23.55
C VAL A 23 -2.00 1.43 -22.86
N PHE A 24 -0.98 0.60 -23.13
CA PHE A 24 -0.88 -0.74 -22.53
C PHE A 24 -0.76 -0.68 -21.00
N ILE A 25 0.06 0.25 -20.50
CA ILE A 25 0.24 0.44 -19.04
C ILE A 25 -1.07 0.91 -18.41
N ILE A 26 -1.77 1.87 -19.03
CA ILE A 26 -3.06 2.35 -18.53
C ILE A 26 -4.09 1.22 -18.49
N VAL A 27 -4.21 0.45 -19.57
CA VAL A 27 -5.15 -0.67 -19.65
C VAL A 27 -4.81 -1.72 -18.57
N ALA A 28 -3.52 -2.04 -18.38
CA ALA A 28 -3.08 -2.96 -17.33
C ALA A 28 -3.43 -2.45 -15.92
N VAL A 29 -3.23 -1.15 -15.64
CA VAL A 29 -3.58 -0.52 -14.36
C VAL A 29 -5.10 -0.54 -14.13
N LEU A 30 -5.90 -0.25 -15.16
CA LEU A 30 -7.36 -0.28 -15.10
C LEU A 30 -7.87 -1.70 -14.82
N ILE A 31 -7.35 -2.71 -15.52
CA ILE A 31 -7.69 -4.12 -15.29
C ILE A 31 -7.29 -4.55 -13.88
N GLY A 32 -6.05 -4.26 -13.46
CA GLY A 32 -5.57 -4.59 -12.12
C GLY A 32 -6.43 -3.95 -11.02
N THR A 33 -6.82 -2.70 -11.22
CA THR A 33 -7.72 -1.98 -10.30
C THR A 33 -9.11 -2.60 -10.29
N ALA A 34 -9.70 -2.91 -11.44
CA ALA A 34 -11.01 -3.56 -11.53
C ALA A 34 -11.02 -4.92 -10.82
N ILE A 35 -9.98 -5.73 -11.00
CA ILE A 35 -9.83 -7.00 -10.29
C ILE A 35 -9.73 -6.76 -8.78
N ALA A 36 -8.91 -5.80 -8.35
CA ALA A 36 -8.80 -5.46 -6.93
C ALA A 36 -10.16 -5.07 -6.31
N PHE A 37 -10.95 -4.27 -7.01
CA PHE A 37 -12.32 -3.94 -6.58
C PHE A 37 -13.23 -5.16 -6.54
N GLY A 38 -13.14 -6.06 -7.51
CA GLY A 38 -13.84 -7.34 -7.50
C GLY A 38 -13.54 -8.14 -6.23
N LEU A 39 -12.26 -8.37 -5.94
CA LEU A 39 -11.83 -9.11 -4.74
C LEU A 39 -12.32 -8.48 -3.43
N ILE A 40 -12.27 -7.14 -3.34
CA ILE A 40 -12.75 -6.42 -2.16
C ILE A 40 -14.29 -6.52 -2.05
N LYS A 41 -15.03 -6.43 -3.16
CA LYS A 41 -16.50 -6.53 -3.18
C LYS A 41 -16.99 -7.91 -2.71
N PHE A 42 -16.30 -8.98 -3.12
CA PHE A 42 -16.61 -10.35 -2.68
C PHE A 42 -16.03 -10.72 -1.30
N LYS A 43 -15.37 -9.78 -0.60
CA LYS A 43 -14.76 -9.99 0.73
C LYS A 43 -13.81 -11.20 0.77
N LEU A 44 -13.11 -11.50 -0.33
CA LEU A 44 -12.19 -12.63 -0.44
C LEU A 44 -10.84 -12.32 0.23
N TRP A 45 -10.87 -12.10 1.55
CA TRP A 45 -9.69 -11.65 2.32
C TRP A 45 -8.49 -12.58 2.23
N LYS A 46 -8.72 -13.90 2.11
CA LYS A 46 -7.64 -14.89 1.95
C LYS A 46 -6.94 -14.73 0.61
N VAL A 47 -7.71 -14.67 -0.48
CA VAL A 47 -7.16 -14.49 -1.84
C VAL A 47 -6.44 -13.16 -1.96
N TRP A 48 -7.02 -12.09 -1.41
CA TRP A 48 -6.39 -10.77 -1.37
C TRP A 48 -5.05 -10.78 -0.63
N LYS A 49 -4.95 -11.46 0.51
CA LYS A 49 -3.68 -11.59 1.24
C LYS A 49 -2.62 -12.41 0.48
N ILE A 50 -3.03 -13.49 -0.20
CA ILE A 50 -2.12 -14.32 -1.00
C ILE A 50 -1.60 -13.54 -2.21
N TRP A 51 -2.50 -12.85 -2.93
CA TRP A 51 -2.09 -11.98 -4.03
C TRP A 51 -1.13 -10.91 -3.53
N PHE A 52 -1.50 -10.20 -2.47
CA PHE A 52 -0.66 -9.15 -1.91
C PHE A 52 0.72 -9.67 -1.47
N PHE A 53 0.77 -10.88 -0.87
CA PHE A 53 2.02 -11.57 -0.56
C PHE A 53 2.89 -11.78 -1.80
N LEU A 54 2.33 -12.34 -2.87
CA LEU A 54 3.06 -12.60 -4.11
C LEU A 54 3.61 -11.30 -4.72
N ALA A 55 2.79 -10.23 -4.74
CA ALA A 55 3.20 -8.94 -5.27
C ALA A 55 4.37 -8.34 -4.47
N ILE A 56 4.29 -8.34 -3.13
CA ILE A 56 5.37 -7.86 -2.26
C ILE A 56 6.62 -8.71 -2.44
N TRP A 57 6.48 -10.03 -2.43
CA TRP A 57 7.59 -10.96 -2.55
C TRP A 57 8.36 -10.73 -3.85
N MET A 58 7.68 -10.60 -4.98
CA MET A 58 8.34 -10.29 -6.27
C MET A 58 9.07 -8.95 -6.23
N CYS A 59 8.43 -7.88 -5.77
CA CYS A 59 9.04 -6.55 -5.77
C CYS A 59 10.27 -6.48 -4.85
N VAL A 60 10.17 -7.06 -3.65
CA VAL A 60 11.28 -7.10 -2.68
C VAL A 60 12.42 -7.96 -3.21
N THR A 61 12.11 -9.09 -3.84
CA THR A 61 13.13 -9.96 -4.46
C THR A 61 13.93 -9.20 -5.52
N ILE A 62 13.24 -8.51 -6.44
CA ILE A 62 13.89 -7.74 -7.51
C ILE A 62 14.75 -6.61 -6.94
N ALA A 63 14.24 -5.90 -5.93
CA ALA A 63 14.99 -4.84 -5.27
C ALA A 63 16.24 -5.35 -4.55
N PHE A 64 16.15 -6.49 -3.83
CA PHE A 64 17.29 -7.07 -3.12
C PHE A 64 18.30 -7.74 -4.05
N ALA A 65 17.85 -8.36 -5.14
CA ALA A 65 18.72 -9.06 -6.08
C ALA A 65 19.70 -8.12 -6.81
N ALA A 66 19.47 -6.80 -6.75
CA ALA A 66 20.45 -5.80 -7.18
C ALA A 66 21.69 -5.72 -6.27
N TYR A 67 21.55 -6.09 -4.99
CA TYR A 67 22.59 -5.94 -3.96
C TYR A 67 23.19 -7.26 -3.47
N VAL A 68 22.41 -8.35 -3.49
CA VAL A 68 22.83 -9.67 -2.98
C VAL A 68 22.57 -10.77 -4.01
N ASN A 69 23.14 -11.96 -3.78
CA ASN A 69 22.90 -13.12 -4.63
C ASN A 69 21.38 -13.43 -4.71
N GLN A 70 20.91 -13.75 -5.91
CA GLN A 70 19.51 -14.02 -6.24
C GLN A 70 18.83 -15.03 -5.31
N TRP A 71 19.52 -16.11 -4.91
CA TRP A 71 18.98 -17.12 -4.00
C TRP A 71 18.79 -16.57 -2.59
N ILE A 72 19.71 -15.71 -2.14
CA ILE A 72 19.62 -15.03 -0.84
C ILE A 72 18.49 -13.99 -0.90
N ALA A 73 18.39 -13.24 -1.99
CA ALA A 73 17.31 -12.26 -2.21
C ALA A 73 15.93 -12.93 -2.16
N LEU A 74 15.75 -14.08 -2.82
CA LEU A 74 14.53 -14.87 -2.78
C LEU A 74 14.15 -15.27 -1.36
N GLY A 75 15.09 -15.85 -0.61
CA GLY A 75 14.86 -16.27 0.78
C GLY A 75 14.50 -15.12 1.71
N VAL A 76 15.27 -14.03 1.66
CA VAL A 76 15.02 -12.81 2.47
C VAL A 76 13.68 -12.19 2.11
N ALA A 77 13.33 -12.12 0.83
CA ALA A 77 12.07 -11.55 0.39
C ALA A 77 10.86 -12.37 0.87
N VAL A 78 10.93 -13.71 0.87
CA VAL A 78 9.86 -14.56 1.43
C VAL A 78 9.66 -14.23 2.92
N VAL A 79 10.75 -14.17 3.68
CA VAL A 79 10.72 -13.88 5.12
C VAL A 79 10.13 -12.49 5.38
N LEU A 80 10.59 -11.46 4.67
CA LEU A 80 10.11 -10.09 4.84
C LEU A 80 8.64 -9.92 4.41
N ALA A 81 8.25 -10.49 3.28
CA ALA A 81 6.86 -10.45 2.80
C ALA A 81 5.92 -11.18 3.78
N GLY A 82 6.36 -12.33 4.31
CA GLY A 82 5.62 -13.09 5.31
C GLY A 82 5.50 -12.31 6.62
N TRP A 83 6.60 -11.75 7.11
CA TRP A 83 6.62 -10.95 8.33
C TRP A 83 5.66 -9.76 8.23
N LYS A 84 5.68 -9.02 7.12
CA LYS A 84 4.78 -7.89 6.87
C LYS A 84 3.29 -8.27 7.02
N ILE A 85 2.88 -9.43 6.52
CA ILE A 85 1.48 -9.85 6.51
C ILE A 85 1.04 -10.48 7.83
N PHE A 86 1.88 -11.32 8.45
CA PHE A 86 1.49 -12.04 9.67
C PHE A 86 1.70 -11.21 10.95
N LYS A 87 2.74 -10.38 11.01
CA LYS A 87 3.06 -9.53 12.17
C LYS A 87 3.37 -8.09 11.72
N PRO A 88 2.34 -7.30 11.38
CA PRO A 88 2.53 -5.92 10.93
C PRO A 88 3.14 -5.08 12.05
N ASN A 89 4.37 -4.60 11.82
CA ASN A 89 5.07 -3.61 12.63
C ASN A 89 5.32 -2.39 11.74
N SER A 90 5.08 -1.17 12.22
CA SER A 90 5.23 0.06 11.42
C SER A 90 6.65 0.22 10.85
N ILE A 91 7.68 -0.24 11.57
CA ILE A 91 9.07 -0.19 11.09
C ILE A 91 9.27 -1.12 9.89
N ILE A 92 8.89 -2.40 10.04
CA ILE A 92 9.02 -3.41 8.98
C ILE A 92 8.16 -3.03 7.78
N HIS A 93 6.97 -2.50 8.04
CA HIS A 93 6.06 -2.02 7.01
C HIS A 93 6.71 -0.93 6.17
N ASN A 94 7.17 0.16 6.77
CA ASN A 94 7.77 1.27 6.02
C ASN A 94 9.07 0.85 5.30
N LEU A 95 9.89 0.01 5.94
CA LEU A 95 11.10 -0.51 5.32
C LEU A 95 10.77 -1.33 4.07
N THR A 96 9.81 -2.26 4.17
CA THR A 96 9.39 -3.09 3.03
C THR A 96 8.70 -2.27 1.94
N GLU A 97 7.93 -1.22 2.28
CA GLU A 97 7.36 -0.30 1.29
C GLU A 97 8.45 0.43 0.48
N MET A 98 9.54 0.85 1.10
CA MET A 98 10.67 1.47 0.38
C MET A 98 11.25 0.53 -0.69
N PHE A 99 11.42 -0.76 -0.35
CA PHE A 99 11.88 -1.77 -1.30
C PHE A 99 10.84 -2.10 -2.38
N ILE A 100 9.55 -2.07 -2.05
CA ILE A 100 8.48 -2.28 -3.05
C ILE A 100 8.52 -1.17 -4.10
N TYR A 101 8.63 0.10 -3.71
CA TYR A 101 8.71 1.20 -4.67
C TYR A 101 9.97 1.11 -5.53
N ALA A 102 11.11 0.74 -4.94
CA ALA A 102 12.35 0.49 -5.68
C ALA A 102 12.19 -0.67 -6.69
N GLY A 103 11.55 -1.77 -6.28
CA GLY A 103 11.29 -2.93 -7.13
C GLY A 103 10.35 -2.59 -8.29
N ILE A 104 9.26 -1.85 -8.03
CA ILE A 104 8.34 -1.38 -9.08
C ILE A 104 9.07 -0.47 -10.07
N ALA A 105 9.91 0.46 -9.59
CA ALA A 105 10.69 1.34 -10.45
C ALA A 105 11.70 0.56 -11.33
N ALA A 106 12.38 -0.43 -10.76
CA ALA A 106 13.32 -1.27 -11.49
C ALA A 106 12.65 -2.03 -12.66
N ILE A 107 11.37 -2.40 -12.52
CA ILE A 107 10.59 -3.07 -13.56
C ILE A 107 10.03 -2.07 -14.58
N LEU A 108 9.47 -0.94 -14.11
CA LEU A 108 8.75 -0.01 -14.99
C LEU A 108 9.67 0.93 -15.77
N VAL A 109 10.78 1.39 -15.18
CA VAL A 109 11.66 2.38 -15.82
C VAL A 109 12.21 1.91 -17.16
N PRO A 110 12.72 0.66 -17.32
CA PRO A 110 13.20 0.18 -18.61
C PRO A 110 12.11 0.10 -19.69
N ILE A 111 10.85 -0.11 -19.30
CA ILE A 111 9.73 -0.31 -20.22
C ILE A 111 9.15 1.03 -20.70
N MET A 112 9.46 2.13 -20.02
CA MET A 112 8.92 3.45 -20.31
C MET A 112 9.89 4.33 -21.11
N ASN A 113 9.35 4.99 -22.14
CA ASN A 113 10.00 6.15 -22.76
C ASN A 113 9.79 7.41 -21.90
N LEU A 114 10.73 8.36 -21.92
CA LEU A 114 10.64 9.63 -21.21
C LEU A 114 9.34 10.39 -21.52
N PHE A 115 8.93 10.43 -22.79
CA PHE A 115 7.67 11.06 -23.19
C PHE A 115 6.45 10.35 -22.57
N ALA A 116 6.45 9.01 -22.58
CA ALA A 116 5.39 8.22 -21.96
C ALA A 116 5.34 8.43 -20.43
N ALA A 117 6.50 8.54 -19.78
CA ALA A 117 6.59 8.81 -18.35
C ALA A 117 6.01 10.19 -17.97
N ILE A 118 6.33 11.24 -18.72
CA ILE A 118 5.79 12.59 -18.51
C ILE A 118 4.26 12.59 -18.70
N LEU A 119 3.79 11.99 -19.79
CA LEU A 119 2.36 11.91 -20.09
C LEU A 119 1.59 11.12 -19.02
N MET A 120 2.15 9.98 -18.57
CA MET A 120 1.59 9.19 -17.47
C MET A 120 1.55 9.96 -16.15
N LEU A 121 2.58 10.75 -15.83
CA LEU A 121 2.61 11.56 -14.62
C LEU A 121 1.46 12.59 -14.59
N ILE A 122 1.23 13.27 -15.71
CA ILE A 122 0.13 14.23 -15.87
C ILE A 122 -1.22 13.51 -15.72
N LEU A 123 -1.41 12.37 -16.40
CA LEU A 123 -2.64 11.57 -16.34
C LEU A 123 -2.94 11.07 -14.92
N ILE A 124 -1.95 10.50 -14.23
CA ILE A 124 -2.12 9.99 -12.86
C ILE A 124 -2.41 11.14 -11.90
N SER A 125 -1.75 12.29 -12.05
CA SER A 125 -1.99 13.46 -11.19
C SER A 125 -3.43 13.99 -11.33
N VAL A 126 -3.93 14.11 -12.57
CA VAL A 126 -5.32 14.53 -12.82
C VAL A 126 -6.31 13.49 -12.30
N TYR A 127 -6.03 12.20 -12.52
CA TYR A 127 -6.86 11.11 -12.00
C TYR A 127 -6.92 11.11 -10.47
N ASP A 128 -5.79 11.30 -9.80
CA ASP A 128 -5.68 11.29 -8.33
C ASP A 128 -6.53 12.41 -7.71
N TYR A 129 -6.42 13.64 -8.24
CA TYR A 129 -7.27 14.76 -7.84
C TYR A 129 -8.76 14.41 -7.99
N TRP A 130 -9.17 13.90 -9.14
CA TRP A 130 -10.57 13.55 -9.39
C TRP A 130 -11.06 12.40 -8.50
N ALA A 131 -10.25 11.37 -8.32
CA ALA A 131 -10.56 10.18 -7.54
C ALA A 131 -10.69 10.47 -6.04
N VAL A 132 -9.92 11.43 -5.53
CA VAL A 132 -9.95 11.86 -4.13
C VAL A 132 -11.13 12.80 -3.87
N PHE A 133 -11.28 13.87 -4.65
CA PHE A 133 -12.27 14.92 -4.37
C PHE A 133 -13.68 14.56 -4.83
N LYS A 134 -13.82 13.94 -6.01
CA LYS A 134 -15.15 13.68 -6.59
C LYS A 134 -15.69 12.31 -6.21
N SER A 135 -14.95 11.24 -6.49
CA SER A 135 -15.46 9.86 -6.34
C SER A 135 -15.21 9.25 -4.96
N LYS A 136 -14.20 9.76 -4.22
CA LYS A 136 -13.72 9.22 -2.92
C LYS A 136 -13.39 7.72 -2.98
N HIS A 137 -13.09 7.21 -4.16
CA HIS A 137 -12.90 5.78 -4.40
C HIS A 137 -11.60 5.28 -3.76
N MET A 138 -10.52 6.07 -3.92
CA MET A 138 -9.22 5.81 -3.30
C MET A 138 -9.31 5.75 -1.77
N ILE A 139 -10.12 6.64 -1.17
CA ILE A 139 -10.36 6.67 0.29
C ILE A 139 -11.05 5.37 0.76
N LYS A 140 -12.06 4.88 0.03
CA LYS A 140 -12.77 3.64 0.38
C LYS A 140 -11.86 2.41 0.26
N LEU A 141 -11.00 2.38 -0.75
CA LEU A 141 -10.03 1.30 -0.96
C LEU A 141 -8.98 1.28 0.16
N ALA A 142 -8.43 2.43 0.53
CA ALA A 142 -7.52 2.57 1.66
C ALA A 142 -8.15 2.08 2.98
N GLN A 143 -9.42 2.44 3.24
CA GLN A 143 -10.16 1.96 4.41
C GLN A 143 -10.37 0.43 4.38
N ALA A 144 -10.63 -0.16 3.22
CA ALA A 144 -10.79 -1.61 3.07
C ALA A 144 -9.46 -2.36 3.31
N GLN A 145 -8.36 -1.88 2.71
CA GLN A 145 -7.03 -2.46 2.90
C GLN A 145 -6.55 -2.35 4.35
N SER A 146 -6.86 -1.23 5.02
CA SER A 146 -6.60 -1.03 6.45
C SER A 146 -7.28 -2.08 7.32
N LYS A 147 -8.58 -2.32 7.10
CA LYS A 147 -9.36 -3.33 7.83
C LYS A 147 -8.77 -4.72 7.63
N ALA A 148 -8.23 -4.99 6.44
CA ALA A 148 -7.56 -6.24 6.10
C ALA A 148 -6.09 -6.34 6.59
N ARG A 149 -5.55 -5.28 7.22
CA ARG A 149 -4.14 -5.16 7.67
C ARG A 149 -3.11 -5.32 6.54
N VAL A 150 -3.47 -4.91 5.34
CA VAL A 150 -2.62 -5.00 4.12
C VAL A 150 -2.62 -3.67 3.38
N PHE A 151 -2.55 -2.58 4.15
CA PHE A 151 -2.49 -1.23 3.60
C PHE A 151 -1.17 -1.04 2.85
N ALA A 152 -1.24 -0.63 1.58
CA ALA A 152 -0.10 -0.48 0.67
C ALA A 152 0.40 0.97 0.63
N GLY A 153 0.83 1.50 1.78
CA GLY A 153 1.35 2.87 1.89
C GLY A 153 2.06 3.10 3.21
N LEU A 154 2.64 4.30 3.39
CA LEU A 154 3.43 4.61 4.58
C LEU A 154 2.57 4.57 5.86
N GLN A 155 3.04 3.86 6.88
CA GLN A 155 2.40 3.80 8.19
C GLN A 155 3.19 4.67 9.17
N ILE A 156 2.60 5.79 9.59
CA ILE A 156 3.19 6.64 10.62
C ILE A 156 2.53 6.27 11.96
N PRO A 157 3.28 5.67 12.90
CA PRO A 157 2.76 5.42 14.24
C PRO A 157 2.62 6.76 14.96
N TYR A 158 1.40 7.23 15.16
CA TYR A 158 1.14 8.37 16.03
C TYR A 158 1.39 7.96 17.48
N GLY A 159 2.62 8.15 17.94
CA GLY A 159 2.94 8.24 19.36
C GLY A 159 2.53 9.63 19.85
N GLY A 160 1.55 9.69 20.77
CA GLY A 160 1.44 10.85 21.67
C GLY A 160 0.51 12.01 21.32
N LEU A 161 -0.27 12.00 20.23
CA LEU A 161 -1.37 12.96 20.09
C LEU A 161 -2.74 12.27 20.01
N LYS A 162 -3.51 12.45 21.09
CA LYS A 162 -4.96 12.26 21.14
C LYS A 162 -5.61 13.10 20.04
N ARG A 163 -5.80 12.54 18.85
CA ARG A 163 -6.89 12.99 17.98
C ARG A 163 -7.90 11.87 17.93
N GLN A 164 -8.89 11.96 18.83
CA GLN A 164 -10.13 11.21 18.69
C GLN A 164 -10.69 11.58 17.33
N ILE A 165 -10.67 10.65 16.39
CA ILE A 165 -11.63 10.70 15.29
C ILE A 165 -12.96 10.38 15.96
N GLU A 166 -13.65 11.43 16.42
CA GLU A 166 -15.03 11.34 16.86
C GLU A 166 -15.83 10.88 15.64
N THR A 167 -16.14 9.60 15.58
CA THR A 167 -17.32 9.15 14.83
C THR A 167 -18.48 9.99 15.36
N PRO A 168 -19.26 10.69 14.50
CA PRO A 168 -20.37 11.51 14.99
C PRO A 168 -21.33 10.59 15.74
N ILE A 169 -21.33 10.73 17.07
CA ILE A 169 -22.21 10.00 17.96
C ILE A 169 -23.63 10.50 17.67
N THR A 170 -24.51 9.62 17.22
CA THR A 170 -25.91 9.96 16.99
C THR A 170 -26.51 10.55 18.28
N LYS A 171 -27.37 11.56 18.18
CA LYS A 171 -27.95 12.27 19.35
C LYS A 171 -28.54 11.33 20.41
N GLU A 172 -29.00 10.15 20.02
CA GLU A 172 -29.50 9.11 20.93
C GLU A 172 -28.40 8.43 21.76
N GLN A 173 -27.23 8.14 21.18
CA GLN A 173 -26.11 7.54 21.88
C GLN A 173 -25.50 8.54 22.88
N ALA A 174 -25.48 9.84 22.55
CA ALA A 174 -25.04 10.89 23.46
C ALA A 174 -25.97 11.05 24.68
N LYS A 175 -27.28 10.83 24.53
CA LYS A 175 -28.24 10.81 25.64
C LYS A 175 -28.02 9.62 26.57
N LYS A 176 -27.76 8.42 26.03
CA LYS A 176 -27.51 7.20 26.82
C LYS A 176 -26.22 7.30 27.63
N ILE A 177 -25.13 7.78 27.03
CA ILE A 177 -23.83 7.96 27.72
C ILE A 177 -23.94 9.01 28.83
N LYS A 178 -24.68 10.11 28.61
CA LYS A 178 -24.94 11.12 29.65
C LYS A 178 -25.81 10.58 30.79
N ALA A 179 -26.76 9.69 30.50
CA ALA A 179 -27.59 9.05 31.50
C ALA A 179 -26.80 8.04 32.36
N GLU A 180 -25.88 7.30 31.76
CA GLU A 180 -25.00 6.34 32.46
C GLU A 180 -23.92 7.06 33.29
N ALA A 181 -23.28 8.11 32.74
CA ALA A 181 -22.29 8.91 33.46
C ALA A 181 -22.87 9.70 34.66
N LYS A 182 -24.18 9.97 34.66
CA LYS A 182 -24.86 10.60 35.80
C LYS A 182 -25.19 9.59 36.92
N LYS A 183 -25.24 8.29 36.61
CA LYS A 183 -25.53 7.21 37.57
C LYS A 183 -24.28 6.75 38.33
N GLU A 184 -23.09 6.81 37.74
CA GLU A 184 -21.83 6.44 38.41
C GLU A 184 -20.98 7.66 38.74
N LYS A 185 -21.24 8.29 39.90
CA LYS A 185 -20.28 9.19 40.54
C LYS A 185 -19.08 8.38 41.08
N LYS A 186 -18.13 7.96 40.25
CA LYS A 186 -16.80 7.53 40.73
C LYS A 186 -15.73 7.57 39.64
N LYS A 187 -14.59 8.16 40.03
CA LYS A 187 -13.32 8.33 39.30
C LYS A 187 -13.03 7.19 38.31
N VAL A 188 -13.06 7.50 37.01
CA VAL A 188 -12.57 6.58 35.98
C VAL A 188 -11.09 6.89 35.70
N ASN A 189 -10.20 6.11 36.33
CA ASN A 189 -8.87 5.87 35.80
C ASN A 189 -9.02 5.02 34.52
N LEU A 190 -8.81 5.59 33.34
CA LEU A 190 -8.77 4.84 32.08
C LEU A 190 -7.32 4.36 31.85
N VAL A 191 -7.00 3.10 32.18
CA VAL A 191 -7.13 1.89 31.36
C VAL A 191 -6.24 1.89 30.10
N LYS A 192 -5.24 0.99 30.14
CA LYS A 192 -4.41 0.40 29.08
C LYS A 192 -4.58 0.95 27.65
N VAL A 193 -3.48 1.53 27.17
CA VAL A 193 -3.26 2.05 25.82
C VAL A 193 -3.38 0.95 24.76
N LYS A 194 -4.49 0.97 23.98
CA LYS A 194 -4.62 0.22 22.73
C LYS A 194 -4.19 1.13 21.57
N ARG A 195 -2.93 1.01 21.14
CA ARG A 195 -2.37 1.74 19.99
C ARG A 195 -3.22 1.45 18.74
N ARG A 196 -3.84 2.48 18.16
CA ARG A 196 -4.48 2.43 16.83
C ARG A 196 -3.65 3.27 15.87
N MET A 197 -3.29 2.67 14.74
CA MET A 197 -2.55 3.33 13.65
C MET A 197 -3.50 4.19 12.83
N ALA A 198 -3.04 5.36 12.39
CA ALA A 198 -3.71 6.17 11.38
C ALA A 198 -3.01 6.00 10.03
N ILE A 199 -3.80 6.01 8.96
CA ILE A 199 -3.32 5.92 7.59
C ILE A 199 -3.26 7.33 7.04
N LEU A 200 -2.07 7.76 6.63
CA LEU A 200 -1.87 8.97 5.85
C LEU A 200 -1.70 8.55 4.39
N GLY A 201 -2.80 8.64 3.66
CA GLY A 201 -2.85 8.57 2.20
C GLY A 201 -3.88 9.60 1.77
N GLY A 202 -3.38 10.79 1.42
CA GLY A 202 -4.10 11.73 0.58
C GLY A 202 -3.99 11.23 -0.85
#